data_AF-A0AAN0JX43-F1
#
_entry.id   AF-A0AAN0JX43-F1
#
_cell.length_a   1.000
_cell.length_b   1.000
_cell.length_c   1.000
_cell.angle_alpha   90.00
_cell.angle_beta   90.00
_cell.angle_gamma   90.00
#
_symmetry.space_group_name_H-M   'P 1'
#
loop_
_entity.id
_entity.type
_entity.pdbx_description
1 polymer ?
#
loop_
_entity_poly.entity_id
_entity_poly.type
_entity_poly.pdbx_seq_one_letter_code
_entity_poly.pdbx_strand_id
1 'polypeptide(L)'
;MDNLDCLSDVQVAEKKLFLVQGEKPRLINWEKYGLRIGVPKDTLSPTNTFEVAVAALVGGQFVFPKNTVLVSAVYAVAISKALLKPLRLEIEHCIDLWERPGLTRFLKFAIAPVSTPSLPYQFSIVEGGVFKPDSCYGSIQRKEFCLVAIVGEKHQPKPSTNGDESEEEEEEQEEQAEEETEEEVKDGNSDSSSDSDKTKDPPGGSSGGKEESTSNEGVEKEGETGGQPLHEEGIEEQDNKRVEESKDHEEATAPLPCTEISSDFNSKLVVSTGIVENMTYAGKVYYEEKRAVTFTAAKKLSALIEFIEKKHVQAEIDEHVYFSYGPSYSYIELKFDAPQDEPCTGWIIEPHLKPCRLHRFDVDNFGNTNYSVPSCLISIYGLSGAVSSLHYYSVPLVGVVDPVTLLIHCSLRTATPPPPLPSRNPTTSSSSSSNVVQESTSVSRASTFRSDIAHRVMIECTGTIKENVGLYPLIDRLVEKRIISDTEKGRIIDTSTGLTANQRMDELLNLVKASIRENGEDFRLFLELIEQEDTKRADRLALTLLENYKKLL
;
A
#
# COMPACT_ATOMS: atom_id res chain seq x y z
N MET A 1 -18.73 2.49 29.78
CA MET A 1 -17.37 2.93 30.21
C MET A 1 -16.43 2.56 29.11
N ASP A 2 -15.46 3.41 28.81
CA ASP A 2 -14.58 3.20 27.66
C ASP A 2 -13.40 2.29 28.11
N ASN A 3 -13.66 0.98 28.12
CA ASN A 3 -12.86 -0.02 28.86
C ASN A 3 -11.40 -0.23 28.38
N LEU A 4 -10.88 0.67 27.54
CA LEU A 4 -9.47 0.74 27.13
C LEU A 4 -8.69 1.80 27.93
N ASP A 5 -9.33 2.56 28.81
CA ASP A 5 -8.69 3.61 29.62
C ASP A 5 -7.66 3.08 30.65
N CYS A 6 -7.51 1.75 30.76
CA CYS A 6 -6.45 1.08 31.50
C CYS A 6 -5.16 0.82 30.69
N LEU A 7 -5.15 1.12 29.38
CA LEU A 7 -3.95 1.01 28.54
C LEU A 7 -2.87 2.00 29.01
N SER A 8 -1.66 1.47 29.26
CA SER A 8 -0.54 2.22 29.82
C SER A 8 0.68 2.17 28.90
N ASP A 9 1.33 3.32 28.66
CA ASP A 9 2.49 3.48 27.76
C ASP A 9 2.33 2.79 26.39
N VAL A 10 1.19 3.04 25.73
CA VAL A 10 0.93 2.64 24.34
C VAL A 10 0.70 3.87 23.47
N GLN A 11 1.20 3.80 22.24
CA GLN A 11 0.92 4.78 21.21
C GLN A 11 -0.33 4.33 20.45
N VAL A 12 -1.48 4.89 20.82
CA VAL A 12 -2.74 4.68 20.10
C VAL A 12 -2.67 5.43 18.76
N ALA A 13 -3.03 4.71 17.69
CA ALA A 13 -3.45 5.32 16.43
C ALA A 13 -4.85 5.94 16.64
N GLU A 14 -5.87 5.12 16.39
CA GLU A 14 -7.29 5.46 16.47
C GLU A 14 -8.00 4.60 17.53
N LYS A 15 -9.01 5.16 18.21
CA LYS A 15 -9.86 4.49 19.21
C LYS A 15 -11.33 4.61 18.80
N LYS A 16 -12.03 3.48 18.66
CA LYS A 16 -13.42 3.47 18.16
C LYS A 16 -14.35 2.61 19.00
N LEU A 17 -15.48 3.18 19.38
CA LEU A 17 -16.56 2.52 20.10
C LEU A 17 -17.68 2.10 19.12
N PHE A 18 -17.88 0.81 18.95
CA PHE A 18 -18.94 0.27 18.09
C PHE A 18 -20.12 -0.22 18.94
N LEU A 19 -21.32 0.36 18.73
CA LEU A 19 -22.55 -0.14 19.33
C LEU A 19 -23.16 -1.25 18.46
N VAL A 20 -23.47 -2.40 19.08
CA VAL A 20 -23.86 -3.64 18.40
C VAL A 20 -25.15 -4.19 19.03
N GLN A 21 -26.09 -4.64 18.20
CA GLN A 21 -27.29 -5.38 18.60
C GLN A 21 -27.06 -6.88 18.38
N GLY A 22 -27.36 -7.73 19.37
CA GLY A 22 -26.98 -9.15 19.36
C GLY A 22 -27.74 -10.08 18.41
N GLU A 23 -28.84 -9.62 17.81
CA GLU A 23 -29.80 -10.46 17.08
C GLU A 23 -29.40 -10.75 15.63
N LYS A 24 -28.72 -9.82 14.95
CA LYS A 24 -28.36 -9.92 13.52
C LYS A 24 -26.85 -10.14 13.36
N PRO A 25 -26.41 -11.00 12.43
CA PRO A 25 -25.00 -11.08 12.08
C PRO A 25 -24.56 -9.74 11.46
N ARG A 26 -23.36 -9.27 11.81
CA ARG A 26 -22.83 -7.99 11.32
C ARG A 26 -21.32 -8.07 11.20
N LEU A 27 -20.80 -7.74 10.03
CA LEU A 27 -19.38 -7.40 9.88
C LEU A 27 -19.20 -5.91 10.22
N ILE A 28 -18.35 -5.63 11.19
CA ILE A 28 -17.85 -4.27 11.44
C ILE A 28 -16.55 -4.15 10.65
N ASN A 29 -16.59 -3.35 9.59
CA ASN A 29 -15.42 -3.06 8.78
C ASN A 29 -14.61 -1.91 9.42
N TRP A 30 -13.30 -2.13 9.60
CA TRP A 30 -12.33 -1.10 9.99
C TRP A 30 -11.01 -1.29 9.20
N GLU A 31 -11.11 -1.68 7.92
CA GLU A 31 -10.00 -2.00 7.01
C GLU A 31 -8.98 -0.87 6.82
N LYS A 32 -9.35 0.43 6.95
CA LYS A 32 -8.35 1.53 7.04
C LYS A 32 -7.28 1.23 8.10
N TYR A 33 -7.66 0.53 9.17
CA TYR A 33 -6.79 0.10 10.25
C TYR A 33 -6.63 -1.42 10.30
N GLY A 34 -6.76 -2.17 9.21
CA GLY A 34 -6.39 -3.60 9.13
C GLY A 34 -7.10 -4.54 10.10
N LEU A 35 -8.33 -4.21 10.51
CA LEU A 35 -9.16 -5.02 11.41
C LEU A 35 -10.59 -5.12 10.88
N ARG A 36 -11.17 -6.32 10.94
CA ARG A 36 -12.62 -6.54 10.83
C ARG A 36 -13.15 -7.31 12.03
N ILE A 37 -14.41 -7.08 12.40
CA ILE A 37 -15.04 -7.76 13.54
C ILE A 37 -16.36 -8.38 13.07
N GLY A 38 -16.34 -9.69 12.85
CA GLY A 38 -17.53 -10.49 12.56
C GLY A 38 -18.31 -10.80 13.83
N VAL A 39 -19.48 -10.19 13.97
CA VAL A 39 -20.45 -10.50 15.03
C VAL A 39 -21.37 -11.62 14.50
N PRO A 40 -21.35 -12.84 15.06
CA PRO A 40 -22.29 -13.88 14.64
C PRO A 40 -23.71 -13.60 15.15
N LYS A 41 -24.71 -14.21 14.50
CA LYS A 41 -26.11 -14.17 14.95
C LYS A 41 -26.25 -14.73 16.37
N ASP A 42 -27.18 -14.20 17.16
CA ASP A 42 -27.46 -14.63 18.55
C ASP A 42 -26.23 -14.51 19.49
N THR A 43 -25.41 -13.48 19.28
CA THR A 43 -24.25 -13.16 20.15
C THR A 43 -24.70 -12.73 21.56
N LEU A 44 -25.87 -12.10 21.66
CA LEU A 44 -26.59 -11.77 22.90
C LEU A 44 -28.11 -11.93 22.68
N SER A 45 -28.88 -11.88 23.77
CA SER A 45 -30.35 -11.81 23.75
C SER A 45 -30.86 -10.60 22.94
N PRO A 46 -31.96 -10.72 22.15
CA PRO A 46 -32.37 -9.71 21.16
C PRO A 46 -32.52 -8.27 21.68
N THR A 47 -32.96 -8.09 22.92
CA THR A 47 -33.18 -6.76 23.53
C THR A 47 -31.90 -6.09 24.03
N ASN A 48 -30.74 -6.76 23.98
CA ASN A 48 -29.48 -6.23 24.49
C ASN A 48 -28.57 -5.70 23.37
N THR A 49 -28.25 -4.40 23.47
CA THR A 49 -27.03 -3.85 22.87
C THR A 49 -25.81 -4.20 23.72
N PHE A 50 -24.64 -4.21 23.07
CA PHE A 50 -23.33 -4.18 23.72
C PHE A 50 -22.38 -3.27 22.95
N GLU A 51 -21.30 -2.87 23.61
CA GLU A 51 -20.28 -2.01 23.03
C GLU A 51 -19.03 -2.85 22.76
N VAL A 52 -18.48 -2.75 21.55
CA VAL A 52 -17.15 -3.25 21.20
C VAL A 52 -16.26 -2.03 21.03
N ALA A 53 -15.44 -1.75 22.03
CA ALA A 53 -14.43 -0.71 22.00
C ALA A 53 -13.13 -1.30 21.46
N VAL A 54 -12.47 -0.63 20.51
CA VAL A 54 -11.18 -1.04 19.97
C VAL A 54 -10.21 0.14 19.89
N ALA A 55 -8.92 -0.17 20.00
CA ALA A 55 -7.85 0.75 19.61
C ALA A 55 -6.83 0.02 18.75
N ALA A 56 -6.42 0.65 17.65
CA ALA A 56 -5.23 0.24 16.90
C ALA A 56 -4.02 0.85 17.61
N LEU A 57 -3.01 0.04 17.92
CA LEU A 57 -1.80 0.47 18.59
C LEU A 57 -0.65 0.45 17.58
N VAL A 58 -0.02 1.61 17.37
CA VAL A 58 1.19 1.73 16.54
C VAL A 58 2.46 1.48 17.35
N GLY A 59 2.35 1.43 18.69
CA GLY A 59 3.50 1.32 19.57
C GLY A 59 3.13 1.06 21.01
N GLY A 60 4.13 0.67 21.81
CA GLY A 60 4.01 0.42 23.24
C GLY A 60 5.02 -0.62 23.73
N GLN A 61 5.08 -0.84 25.04
CA GLN A 61 5.96 -1.84 25.64
C GLN A 61 5.40 -3.26 25.46
N PHE A 62 5.60 -3.87 24.29
CA PHE A 62 5.14 -5.22 23.95
C PHE A 62 6.31 -6.22 23.96
N VAL A 63 6.14 -7.36 24.65
CA VAL A 63 7.10 -8.48 24.60
C VAL A 63 6.42 -9.70 23.99
N PHE A 64 6.88 -10.09 22.81
CA PHE A 64 6.39 -11.26 22.08
C PHE A 64 7.15 -12.55 22.44
N PRO A 65 6.57 -13.73 22.18
CA PRO A 65 7.22 -15.02 22.41
C PRO A 65 8.58 -15.14 21.70
N LYS A 66 9.52 -15.89 22.31
CA LYS A 66 10.81 -16.19 21.67
C LYS A 66 10.60 -16.92 20.34
N ASN A 67 11.56 -16.77 19.42
CA ASN A 67 11.50 -17.31 18.06
C ASN A 67 10.34 -16.75 17.19
N THR A 68 9.66 -15.67 17.60
CA THR A 68 8.62 -15.04 16.80
C THR A 68 9.00 -13.64 16.32
N VAL A 69 8.24 -13.12 15.37
CA VAL A 69 8.29 -11.74 14.86
C VAL A 69 6.88 -11.21 14.66
N LEU A 70 6.64 -9.96 15.06
CA LEU A 70 5.37 -9.28 14.83
C LEU A 70 5.18 -9.02 13.33
N VAL A 71 4.03 -9.45 12.80
CA VAL A 71 3.65 -9.32 11.38
C VAL A 71 2.31 -8.60 11.18
N SER A 72 1.70 -8.05 12.23
CA SER A 72 0.51 -7.19 12.16
C SER A 72 0.68 -5.94 13.02
N ALA A 73 -0.31 -5.04 13.00
CA ALA A 73 -0.48 -4.13 14.13
C ALA A 73 -0.96 -4.88 15.37
N VAL A 74 -0.81 -4.26 16.54
CA VAL A 74 -1.42 -4.72 17.80
C VAL A 74 -2.76 -4.01 17.98
N TYR A 75 -3.80 -4.73 18.42
CA TYR A 75 -5.10 -4.15 18.72
C TYR A 75 -5.48 -4.42 20.17
N ALA A 76 -5.95 -3.40 20.86
CA ALA A 76 -6.73 -3.59 22.08
C ALA A 76 -8.20 -3.76 21.69
N VAL A 77 -8.83 -4.83 22.18
CA VAL A 77 -10.26 -5.11 21.96
C VAL A 77 -10.94 -5.30 23.31
N ALA A 78 -12.01 -4.54 23.55
CA ALA A 78 -12.85 -4.66 24.74
C ALA A 78 -14.34 -4.77 24.40
N ILE A 79 -15.07 -5.57 25.17
CA ILE A 79 -16.48 -5.95 24.92
C ILE A 79 -17.29 -5.71 26.21
N SER A 80 -18.20 -4.73 26.25
CA SER A 80 -18.78 -4.26 27.53
C SER A 80 -19.72 -5.23 28.26
N LYS A 81 -19.99 -6.42 27.68
CA LYS A 81 -20.79 -7.51 28.27
C LYS A 81 -20.18 -8.86 27.87
N ALA A 82 -20.28 -9.87 28.75
CA ALA A 82 -19.90 -11.24 28.42
C ALA A 82 -20.80 -11.81 27.30
N LEU A 83 -20.21 -12.48 26.30
CA LEU A 83 -20.92 -12.92 25.10
C LEU A 83 -21.27 -14.42 25.09
N LEU A 84 -22.44 -14.74 24.55
CA LEU A 84 -22.88 -16.13 24.35
C LEU A 84 -22.03 -16.83 23.29
N LYS A 85 -21.79 -16.16 22.16
CA LYS A 85 -20.93 -16.60 21.05
C LYS A 85 -19.72 -15.66 20.94
N PRO A 86 -18.53 -16.15 20.53
CA PRO A 86 -17.37 -15.28 20.34
C PRO A 86 -17.55 -14.34 19.15
N LEU A 87 -16.89 -13.19 19.21
CA LEU A 87 -16.64 -12.37 18.02
C LEU A 87 -15.54 -13.04 17.19
N ARG A 88 -15.67 -12.99 15.86
CA ARG A 88 -14.54 -13.24 14.96
C ARG A 88 -13.78 -11.92 14.80
N LEU A 89 -12.52 -11.89 15.21
CA LEU A 89 -11.58 -10.83 14.85
C LEU A 89 -10.85 -11.29 13.60
N GLU A 90 -10.77 -10.44 12.57
CA GLU A 90 -9.96 -10.68 11.38
C GLU A 90 -8.90 -9.57 11.30
N ILE A 91 -7.63 -9.94 11.29
CA ILE A 91 -6.49 -9.04 11.41
C ILE A 91 -5.59 -9.19 10.18
N GLU A 92 -5.26 -8.05 9.59
CA GLU A 92 -4.32 -7.90 8.49
C GLU A 92 -2.86 -8.18 8.92
N HIS A 93 -2.13 -8.91 8.08
CA HIS A 93 -0.70 -9.20 8.25
C HIS A 93 0.15 -8.82 7.04
N CYS A 94 1.41 -8.44 7.29
CA CYS A 94 2.39 -8.01 6.29
C CYS A 94 3.24 -9.16 5.72
N ILE A 95 2.73 -10.40 5.74
CA ILE A 95 3.35 -11.56 5.08
C ILE A 95 2.66 -11.78 3.73
N ASP A 96 3.47 -11.89 2.68
CA ASP A 96 3.01 -12.38 1.40
C ASP A 96 2.82 -13.91 1.46
N LEU A 97 1.66 -14.35 1.00
CA LEU A 97 1.24 -15.75 0.94
C LEU A 97 0.95 -16.20 -0.49
N TRP A 98 0.92 -15.30 -1.47
CA TRP A 98 0.41 -15.55 -2.82
C TRP A 98 1.26 -16.59 -3.56
N GLU A 99 2.58 -16.40 -3.59
CA GLU A 99 3.52 -17.38 -4.15
C GLU A 99 3.87 -18.51 -3.17
N ARG A 100 3.48 -18.40 -1.88
CA ARG A 100 3.98 -19.26 -0.80
C ARG A 100 2.86 -19.65 0.19
N PRO A 101 1.82 -20.37 -0.28
CA PRO A 101 0.65 -20.74 0.52
C PRO A 101 1.04 -21.50 1.81
N GLY A 102 2.11 -22.28 1.76
CA GLY A 102 2.65 -23.05 2.88
C GLY A 102 3.13 -22.23 4.09
N LEU A 103 3.42 -20.92 3.94
CA LEU A 103 3.86 -20.05 5.05
C LEU A 103 2.79 -19.86 6.13
N THR A 104 1.51 -20.05 5.79
CA THR A 104 0.37 -19.99 6.72
C THR A 104 0.57 -20.85 7.97
N ARG A 105 1.26 -22.00 7.86
CA ARG A 105 1.51 -22.92 8.99
C ARG A 105 2.38 -22.31 10.10
N PHE A 106 3.20 -21.31 9.77
CA PHE A 106 4.11 -20.61 10.69
C PHE A 106 3.48 -19.34 11.30
N LEU A 107 2.30 -18.92 10.82
CA LEU A 107 1.54 -17.80 11.39
C LEU A 107 0.78 -18.26 12.64
N LYS A 108 0.81 -17.45 13.68
CA LYS A 108 0.17 -17.70 14.99
C LYS A 108 -0.47 -16.43 15.52
N PHE A 109 -1.56 -16.56 16.27
CA PHE A 109 -2.08 -15.45 17.06
C PHE A 109 -1.32 -15.32 18.38
N ALA A 110 -0.98 -14.09 18.74
CA ALA A 110 -0.40 -13.73 20.02
C ALA A 110 -1.38 -12.82 20.79
N ILE A 111 -1.58 -13.11 22.08
CA ILE A 111 -2.51 -12.37 22.94
C ILE A 111 -1.83 -11.99 24.27
N ALA A 112 -2.18 -10.81 24.79
CA ALA A 112 -1.89 -10.39 26.15
C ALA A 112 -3.17 -9.83 26.84
N PRO A 113 -3.29 -9.88 28.17
CA PRO A 113 -4.35 -9.17 28.89
C PRO A 113 -4.24 -7.66 28.70
N VAL A 114 -5.37 -6.94 28.62
CA VAL A 114 -5.39 -5.46 28.59
C VAL A 114 -5.01 -4.87 29.95
N SER A 115 -5.46 -5.52 31.03
CA SER A 115 -5.19 -5.10 32.41
C SER A 115 -4.01 -5.88 33.00
N THR A 116 -2.78 -5.53 32.59
CA THR A 116 -1.56 -6.00 33.27
C THR A 116 -1.26 -5.09 34.48
N PRO A 117 -0.81 -5.63 35.63
CA PRO A 117 -0.49 -4.83 36.82
C PRO A 117 0.82 -4.03 36.69
N SER A 118 1.62 -4.34 35.66
CA SER A 118 2.89 -3.69 35.33
C SER A 118 3.17 -3.88 33.83
N LEU A 119 4.03 -3.03 33.27
CA LEU A 119 4.61 -3.19 31.94
C LEU A 119 5.89 -4.04 32.01
N PRO A 120 6.34 -4.66 30.90
CA PRO A 120 5.73 -4.68 29.57
C PRO A 120 4.49 -5.60 29.47
N TYR A 121 3.69 -5.41 28.42
CA TYR A 121 2.65 -6.35 28.03
C TYR A 121 3.29 -7.64 27.51
N GLN A 122 3.23 -8.70 28.31
CA GLN A 122 3.72 -10.02 27.94
C GLN A 122 2.68 -10.76 27.08
N PHE A 123 2.99 -10.97 25.80
CA PHE A 123 2.18 -11.78 24.89
C PHE A 123 2.54 -13.26 25.00
N SER A 124 1.53 -14.11 24.81
CA SER A 124 1.63 -15.56 24.65
C SER A 124 1.00 -15.99 23.33
N ILE A 125 1.54 -17.04 22.70
CA ILE A 125 0.84 -17.72 21.59
C ILE A 125 -0.48 -18.29 22.12
N VAL A 126 -1.54 -18.18 21.32
CA VAL A 126 -2.83 -18.84 21.59
C VAL A 126 -3.14 -19.82 20.47
N GLU A 127 -3.68 -20.98 20.85
CA GLU A 127 -4.03 -22.03 19.90
C GLU A 127 -5.28 -21.70 19.08
N GLY A 128 -5.27 -22.18 17.84
CA GLY A 128 -6.31 -21.92 16.85
C GLY A 128 -6.25 -20.53 16.22
N GLY A 129 -7.39 -20.14 15.64
CA GLY A 129 -7.41 -19.17 14.55
C GLY A 129 -7.16 -19.84 13.19
N VAL A 130 -7.43 -19.12 12.11
CA VAL A 130 -7.34 -19.60 10.73
C VAL A 130 -6.73 -18.51 9.86
N PHE A 131 -5.61 -18.83 9.21
CA PHE A 131 -5.01 -18.07 8.13
C PHE A 131 -5.38 -18.75 6.82
N LYS A 132 -5.63 -17.98 5.76
CA LYS A 132 -5.85 -18.53 4.43
C LYS A 132 -4.71 -18.13 3.49
N PRO A 133 -4.33 -18.97 2.51
CA PRO A 133 -3.36 -18.57 1.49
C PRO A 133 -3.81 -17.42 0.60
N ASP A 134 -5.11 -17.35 0.28
CA ASP A 134 -5.74 -16.35 -0.59
C ASP A 134 -5.91 -14.95 0.07
N SER A 135 -5.38 -14.73 1.28
CA SER A 135 -5.74 -13.56 2.08
C SER A 135 -4.65 -13.07 3.02
N CYS A 136 -4.40 -11.76 3.00
CA CYS A 136 -3.59 -11.07 4.01
C CYS A 136 -4.26 -10.98 5.40
N TYR A 137 -5.39 -11.66 5.63
CA TYR A 137 -6.15 -11.62 6.90
C TYR A 137 -6.14 -12.98 7.61
N GLY A 138 -5.55 -13.02 8.80
CA GLY A 138 -5.78 -14.08 9.78
C GLY A 138 -7.08 -13.85 10.54
N SER A 139 -7.79 -14.91 10.95
CA SER A 139 -9.03 -14.81 11.74
C SER A 139 -8.98 -15.60 13.05
N ILE A 140 -9.53 -15.07 14.15
CA ILE A 140 -9.59 -15.73 15.47
C ILE A 140 -10.90 -15.44 16.21
N GLN A 141 -11.34 -16.35 17.06
CA GLN A 141 -12.56 -16.22 17.87
C GLN A 141 -12.23 -15.77 19.31
N ARG A 142 -12.86 -14.69 19.80
CA ARG A 142 -12.64 -14.15 21.17
C ARG A 142 -13.93 -13.74 21.88
N LYS A 143 -13.95 -13.86 23.21
CA LYS A 143 -15.08 -13.50 24.11
C LYS A 143 -14.74 -12.45 25.17
N GLU A 144 -13.47 -12.08 25.30
CA GLU A 144 -12.93 -11.39 26.47
C GLU A 144 -12.09 -10.19 26.04
N PHE A 145 -11.78 -9.29 26.97
CA PHE A 145 -10.81 -8.21 26.76
C PHE A 145 -9.42 -8.78 26.44
N CYS A 146 -8.80 -8.33 25.35
CA CYS A 146 -7.42 -8.71 25.02
C CYS A 146 -6.69 -7.67 24.17
N LEU A 147 -5.38 -7.56 24.36
CA LEU A 147 -4.47 -7.19 23.28
C LEU A 147 -4.31 -8.40 22.36
N VAL A 148 -4.33 -8.18 21.04
CA VAL A 148 -4.19 -9.23 20.03
C VAL A 148 -3.35 -8.77 18.86
N ALA A 149 -2.53 -9.68 18.34
CA ALA A 149 -1.69 -9.50 17.15
C ALA A 149 -1.46 -10.85 16.45
N ILE A 150 -0.92 -10.81 15.24
CA ILE A 150 -0.38 -11.97 14.52
C ILE A 150 1.15 -11.91 14.61
N VAL A 151 1.75 -13.04 14.95
CA VAL A 151 3.20 -13.25 14.88
C VAL A 151 3.51 -14.41 13.95
N GLY A 152 4.63 -14.33 13.24
CA GLY A 152 5.18 -15.47 12.51
C GLY A 152 6.32 -16.12 13.30
N GLU A 153 6.43 -17.44 13.26
CA GLU A 153 7.61 -18.17 13.73
C GLU A 153 8.78 -17.91 12.77
N LYS A 154 9.95 -17.51 13.29
CA LYS A 154 11.14 -17.17 12.49
C LYS A 154 11.88 -18.40 11.95
N HIS A 155 11.88 -19.48 12.73
CA HIS A 155 12.65 -20.68 12.43
C HIS A 155 11.92 -21.92 12.97
N GLN A 156 12.16 -23.09 12.37
CA GLN A 156 11.73 -24.37 12.94
C GLN A 156 12.93 -25.27 13.29
N PRO A 157 12.77 -26.22 14.23
CA PRO A 157 13.73 -27.30 14.39
C PRO A 157 13.88 -28.06 13.07
N LYS A 158 15.11 -28.44 12.68
CA LYS A 158 15.27 -29.41 11.59
C LYS A 158 14.56 -30.71 11.97
N PRO A 159 13.81 -31.35 11.06
CA PRO A 159 13.37 -32.73 11.29
C PRO A 159 14.60 -33.59 11.53
N SER A 160 14.56 -34.40 12.59
CA SER A 160 15.63 -35.36 12.87
C SER A 160 15.44 -36.57 11.96
N THR A 161 16.26 -36.69 10.91
CA THR A 161 16.32 -37.85 10.02
C THR A 161 16.86 -39.08 10.76
N ASN A 162 16.06 -39.63 11.67
CA ASN A 162 16.11 -41.04 12.03
C ASN A 162 15.31 -41.75 10.93
N GLY A 163 15.96 -42.56 10.11
CA GLY A 163 15.33 -43.13 8.93
C GLY A 163 14.26 -44.18 9.27
N ASP A 164 13.02 -43.86 8.92
CA ASP A 164 12.14 -44.77 8.19
C ASP A 164 11.71 -44.01 6.91
N GLU A 165 11.55 -44.71 5.80
CA GLU A 165 11.12 -44.12 4.52
C GLU A 165 9.59 -43.98 4.51
N SER A 166 9.10 -42.75 4.64
CA SER A 166 7.68 -42.40 4.51
C SER A 166 7.49 -41.41 3.36
N GLU A 167 6.95 -41.89 2.25
CA GLU A 167 6.68 -41.13 1.03
C GLU A 167 5.45 -40.21 1.25
N GLU A 168 5.68 -38.96 1.68
CA GLU A 168 4.67 -37.89 1.80
C GLU A 168 5.11 -36.57 1.13
N GLU A 169 5.95 -36.63 0.09
CA GLU A 169 6.39 -35.48 -0.73
C GLU A 169 6.06 -35.62 -2.24
N GLU A 170 5.01 -36.38 -2.62
CA GLU A 170 4.45 -36.41 -4.00
C GLU A 170 2.91 -36.28 -4.03
N GLU A 171 2.35 -35.17 -3.51
CA GLU A 171 0.95 -34.74 -3.74
C GLU A 171 0.85 -33.31 -4.35
N GLU A 172 1.74 -32.95 -5.27
CA GLU A 172 1.64 -31.71 -6.08
C GLU A 172 1.80 -31.98 -7.60
N GLN A 173 1.07 -32.97 -8.16
CA GLN A 173 1.06 -33.15 -9.63
C GLN A 173 -0.10 -33.92 -10.32
N GLU A 174 -1.35 -33.91 -9.82
CA GLU A 174 -2.46 -34.56 -10.58
C GLU A 174 -3.88 -33.95 -10.42
N GLU A 175 -4.06 -32.65 -10.73
CA GLU A 175 -5.39 -32.02 -10.98
C GLU A 175 -5.39 -31.08 -12.23
N GLN A 176 -4.98 -31.58 -13.40
CA GLN A 176 -5.26 -30.94 -14.71
C GLN A 176 -5.60 -31.94 -15.82
N ALA A 177 -6.59 -32.80 -15.56
CA ALA A 177 -7.31 -33.57 -16.57
C ALA A 177 -8.75 -33.85 -16.10
N GLU A 178 -9.60 -34.34 -17.01
CA GLU A 178 -10.93 -34.93 -16.72
C GLU A 178 -12.04 -34.02 -16.14
N GLU A 179 -12.54 -33.06 -16.93
CA GLU A 179 -13.99 -32.76 -16.96
C GLU A 179 -14.49 -32.28 -18.35
N GLU A 180 -14.50 -33.16 -19.35
CA GLU A 180 -15.35 -33.03 -20.54
C GLU A 180 -16.04 -34.37 -20.87
N THR A 181 -17.37 -34.35 -21.00
CA THR A 181 -18.28 -35.51 -21.27
C THR A 181 -18.34 -36.56 -20.15
N GLU A 182 -19.46 -37.27 -19.89
CA GLU A 182 -20.66 -37.52 -20.70
C GLU A 182 -21.99 -37.31 -19.89
N GLU A 183 -23.06 -36.86 -20.55
CA GLU A 183 -24.43 -37.30 -20.21
C GLU A 183 -25.16 -37.69 -21.50
N GLU A 184 -25.40 -39.00 -21.70
CA GLU A 184 -26.19 -39.49 -22.84
C GLU A 184 -27.69 -39.64 -22.50
N VAL A 185 -28.50 -38.94 -23.30
CA VAL A 185 -29.73 -39.42 -23.94
C VAL A 185 -30.90 -39.90 -23.07
N LYS A 186 -32.04 -39.20 -23.24
CA LYS A 186 -33.33 -39.89 -23.48
C LYS A 186 -34.32 -39.12 -24.35
N ASP A 187 -35.14 -39.87 -25.08
CA ASP A 187 -35.94 -39.44 -26.23
C ASP A 187 -37.06 -38.44 -25.92
N GLY A 188 -37.37 -37.56 -26.88
CA GLY A 188 -38.34 -36.46 -26.71
C GLY A 188 -39.03 -35.91 -27.97
N ASN A 189 -39.08 -36.67 -29.07
CA ASN A 189 -39.93 -36.52 -30.28
C ASN A 189 -40.74 -35.21 -30.49
N SER A 190 -40.49 -34.47 -31.59
CA SER A 190 -41.52 -33.86 -32.49
C SER A 190 -40.93 -33.28 -33.78
N ASP A 191 -41.73 -33.33 -34.85
CA ASP A 191 -41.37 -32.97 -36.24
C ASP A 191 -41.22 -31.46 -36.53
N SER A 192 -40.43 -31.08 -37.55
CA SER A 192 -40.94 -30.47 -38.82
C SER A 192 -39.86 -29.92 -39.77
N SER A 193 -40.04 -30.18 -41.08
CA SER A 193 -39.78 -29.37 -42.30
C SER A 193 -38.82 -28.14 -42.26
N SER A 194 -38.00 -27.84 -43.29
CA SER A 194 -37.95 -28.40 -44.66
C SER A 194 -36.71 -27.95 -45.46
N ASP A 195 -36.38 -28.77 -46.47
CA ASP A 195 -35.89 -28.39 -47.80
C ASP A 195 -34.79 -27.32 -48.01
N SER A 196 -33.61 -27.85 -48.39
CA SER A 196 -32.95 -27.58 -49.68
C SER A 196 -32.03 -26.33 -49.81
N ASP A 197 -31.12 -26.22 -50.78
CA ASP A 197 -30.88 -27.04 -51.99
C ASP A 197 -29.41 -26.96 -52.47
N LYS A 198 -28.90 -28.02 -53.16
CA LYS A 198 -27.87 -28.08 -54.25
C LYS A 198 -26.59 -27.16 -54.24
N THR A 199 -25.41 -27.53 -54.74
CA THR A 199 -24.88 -28.75 -55.40
C THR A 199 -23.34 -28.74 -55.51
N LYS A 200 -22.72 -29.90 -55.25
CA LYS A 200 -21.73 -30.64 -56.06
C LYS A 200 -20.48 -29.98 -56.70
N ASP A 201 -19.30 -30.50 -56.31
CA ASP A 201 -18.40 -31.41 -57.08
C ASP A 201 -17.90 -31.06 -58.53
N PRO A 202 -16.75 -31.60 -59.04
CA PRO A 202 -15.52 -32.07 -58.37
C PRO A 202 -14.18 -31.54 -59.03
N PRO A 203 -13.17 -32.30 -59.57
CA PRO A 203 -11.79 -32.15 -59.05
C PRO A 203 -10.59 -32.11 -60.04
N GLY A 204 -9.43 -31.62 -59.56
CA GLY A 204 -8.07 -32.08 -59.96
C GLY A 204 -7.48 -31.64 -61.32
N GLY A 205 -6.15 -31.60 -61.44
CA GLY A 205 -5.46 -31.32 -62.72
C GLY A 205 -3.97 -30.96 -62.64
N SER A 206 -3.10 -31.94 -62.88
CA SER A 206 -1.62 -31.91 -62.81
C SER A 206 -0.85 -30.98 -63.79
N SER A 207 0.44 -30.70 -63.47
CA SER A 207 1.56 -30.27 -64.34
C SER A 207 1.52 -28.85 -64.96
N GLY A 208 2.63 -28.16 -65.30
CA GLY A 208 4.10 -28.37 -65.20
C GLY A 208 4.82 -27.19 -65.91
N GLY A 209 6.14 -26.94 -65.93
CA GLY A 209 7.36 -27.56 -65.35
C GLY A 209 8.63 -26.94 -66.02
N LYS A 210 9.86 -27.34 -65.59
CA LYS A 210 11.21 -26.95 -66.15
C LYS A 210 11.63 -25.46 -66.00
N GLU A 211 12.91 -25.06 -66.03
CA GLU A 211 14.25 -25.68 -66.28
C GLU A 211 15.31 -24.99 -65.36
N GLU A 212 16.27 -25.69 -64.72
CA GLU A 212 17.74 -25.80 -65.04
C GLU A 212 18.55 -24.48 -65.14
N SER A 213 19.82 -24.33 -64.71
CA SER A 213 20.88 -25.19 -64.07
C SER A 213 21.99 -24.24 -63.48
N THR A 214 23.19 -24.58 -62.93
CA THR A 214 24.07 -25.78 -62.83
C THR A 214 25.08 -25.68 -61.62
N SER A 215 25.99 -26.66 -61.48
CA SER A 215 27.26 -26.77 -60.69
C SER A 215 28.33 -25.68 -60.96
N ASN A 216 29.47 -25.46 -60.25
CA ASN A 216 30.21 -25.98 -59.04
C ASN A 216 31.34 -24.94 -58.70
N GLU A 217 32.39 -25.03 -57.83
CA GLU A 217 33.07 -25.94 -56.85
C GLU A 217 34.00 -25.05 -55.94
N GLY A 218 34.86 -25.46 -54.98
CA GLY A 218 35.24 -26.76 -54.38
C GLY A 218 36.67 -26.76 -53.74
N VAL A 219 36.89 -27.57 -52.68
CA VAL A 219 38.20 -28.03 -52.05
C VAL A 219 39.13 -26.93 -51.43
N GLU A 220 39.96 -27.08 -50.37
CA GLU A 220 40.55 -28.17 -49.51
C GLU A 220 40.59 -27.74 -48.00
N LYS A 221 41.13 -28.48 -47.00
CA LYS A 221 41.00 -29.89 -46.52
C LYS A 221 41.90 -30.09 -45.27
N GLU A 222 41.43 -30.80 -44.22
CA GLU A 222 42.22 -31.32 -43.04
C GLU A 222 42.93 -30.29 -42.12
N GLY A 223 43.28 -30.58 -40.85
CA GLY A 223 43.17 -31.83 -40.06
C GLY A 223 43.20 -31.61 -38.53
N GLU A 224 43.38 -32.68 -37.74
CA GLU A 224 43.11 -32.75 -36.29
C GLU A 224 44.34 -32.61 -35.33
N THR A 225 44.04 -32.71 -34.03
CA THR A 225 44.83 -33.35 -32.94
C THR A 225 45.82 -32.51 -32.10
N GLY A 226 45.35 -32.11 -30.90
CA GLY A 226 45.90 -32.44 -29.56
C GLY A 226 47.38 -32.18 -29.18
N GLY A 227 47.60 -31.51 -28.02
CA GLY A 227 48.93 -31.42 -27.40
C GLY A 227 49.01 -30.72 -26.03
N GLN A 228 49.25 -31.51 -24.98
CA GLN A 228 49.87 -31.17 -23.67
C GLN A 228 50.92 -32.28 -23.41
N PRO A 229 51.85 -32.24 -22.41
CA PRO A 229 52.16 -31.22 -21.38
C PRO A 229 53.69 -30.91 -21.28
N LEU A 230 54.24 -30.65 -20.07
CA LEU A 230 55.68 -30.57 -19.64
C LEU A 230 56.44 -29.26 -19.99
N HIS A 231 57.50 -28.77 -19.31
CA HIS A 231 58.25 -28.97 -18.02
C HIS A 231 59.07 -27.64 -17.80
N GLU A 232 59.58 -27.17 -16.64
CA GLU A 232 59.42 -27.51 -15.20
C GLU A 232 59.00 -26.20 -14.45
N GLU A 233 59.49 -25.61 -13.34
CA GLU A 233 60.50 -25.78 -12.24
C GLU A 233 59.90 -24.95 -11.04
N GLY A 234 60.10 -25.13 -9.72
CA GLY A 234 61.26 -25.38 -8.84
C GLY A 234 61.82 -24.04 -8.28
N ILE A 235 62.06 -23.78 -6.98
CA ILE A 235 61.99 -24.56 -5.74
C ILE A 235 61.69 -23.65 -4.51
N GLU A 236 60.92 -24.20 -3.57
CA GLU A 236 60.87 -24.06 -2.09
C GLU A 236 61.31 -22.78 -1.32
N GLU A 237 60.37 -22.31 -0.48
CA GLU A 237 60.45 -22.12 0.98
C GLU A 237 61.66 -21.47 1.71
N GLN A 238 61.35 -20.60 2.67
CA GLN A 238 61.79 -20.87 4.05
C GLN A 238 60.91 -20.22 5.13
N ASP A 239 60.40 -21.06 6.04
CA ASP A 239 59.68 -20.66 7.25
C ASP A 239 60.67 -20.22 8.35
N ASN A 240 60.30 -19.27 9.22
CA ASN A 240 61.04 -19.03 10.48
C ASN A 240 60.24 -18.21 11.50
N LYS A 241 60.24 -18.66 12.77
CA LYS A 241 59.27 -18.23 13.79
C LYS A 241 59.93 -17.99 15.16
N ARG A 242 60.11 -16.72 15.58
CA ARG A 242 60.57 -16.39 16.95
C ARG A 242 60.24 -14.98 17.50
N VAL A 243 59.04 -14.85 18.07
CA VAL A 243 58.79 -14.54 19.51
C VAL A 243 59.54 -13.36 20.18
N GLU A 244 58.76 -12.36 20.65
CA GLU A 244 59.05 -11.26 21.63
C GLU A 244 60.03 -10.13 21.16
N GLU A 245 60.00 -8.87 21.63
CA GLU A 245 59.29 -8.25 22.77
C GLU A 245 59.01 -6.71 22.61
N SER A 246 57.77 -6.26 22.84
CA SER A 246 57.35 -4.93 23.37
C SER A 246 57.43 -3.57 22.59
N LYS A 247 56.44 -2.71 22.92
CA LYS A 247 56.36 -1.22 22.93
C LYS A 247 55.87 -0.36 21.74
N ASP A 248 54.57 -0.03 21.85
CA ASP A 248 54.02 1.33 22.07
C ASP A 248 53.86 2.40 20.94
N HIS A 249 52.67 3.03 20.97
CA HIS A 249 52.21 4.32 20.40
C HIS A 249 51.81 4.50 18.91
N GLU A 250 50.48 4.45 18.72
CA GLU A 250 49.59 5.45 18.07
C GLU A 250 49.40 5.61 16.54
N GLU A 251 48.09 5.58 16.20
CA GLU A 251 47.36 6.47 15.28
C GLU A 251 47.66 6.47 13.76
N ALA A 252 47.20 5.42 13.09
CA ALA A 252 46.36 5.55 11.89
C ALA A 252 45.73 4.19 11.51
N THR A 253 44.39 4.08 11.45
CA THR A 253 43.73 2.85 10.98
C THR A 253 42.53 3.19 10.09
N ALA A 254 42.53 2.65 8.87
CA ALA A 254 41.39 2.74 7.97
C ALA A 254 40.20 1.91 8.48
N PRO A 255 38.97 2.14 8.00
CA PRO A 255 37.80 1.38 8.45
C PRO A 255 37.98 -0.12 8.18
N LEU A 256 37.95 -0.92 9.24
CA LEU A 256 37.80 -2.37 9.14
C LEU A 256 36.41 -2.68 8.53
N PRO A 257 36.29 -3.69 7.65
CA PRO A 257 34.97 -4.20 7.29
C PRO A 257 34.33 -4.78 8.55
N CYS A 258 33.06 -4.45 8.81
CA CYS A 258 32.34 -5.03 9.94
C CYS A 258 32.13 -6.53 9.69
N THR A 259 32.94 -7.34 10.37
CA THR A 259 32.78 -8.79 10.42
C THR A 259 31.38 -9.17 10.89
N GLU A 260 30.87 -10.31 10.43
CA GLU A 260 29.58 -10.83 10.85
C GLU A 260 29.48 -10.94 12.39
N ILE A 261 28.27 -10.73 12.92
CA ILE A 261 28.01 -10.92 14.35
C ILE A 261 28.19 -12.40 14.66
N SER A 262 29.31 -12.75 15.30
CA SER A 262 29.66 -14.11 15.67
C SER A 262 28.59 -14.73 16.56
N SER A 263 27.79 -15.61 15.99
CA SER A 263 26.68 -16.28 16.66
C SER A 263 27.20 -17.43 17.53
N ASP A 264 27.63 -17.10 18.74
CA ASP A 264 27.85 -18.07 19.85
C ASP A 264 26.51 -18.65 20.35
N PHE A 265 25.78 -19.27 19.43
CA PHE A 265 24.61 -20.11 19.67
C PHE A 265 24.98 -21.54 19.26
N ASN A 266 24.85 -22.47 20.22
CA ASN A 266 25.09 -23.90 20.01
C ASN A 266 24.51 -24.39 18.68
N SER A 267 25.36 -25.02 17.85
CA SER A 267 25.02 -25.52 16.52
C SER A 267 23.99 -26.65 16.57
N LYS A 268 22.70 -26.29 16.71
CA LYS A 268 21.59 -27.24 16.87
C LYS A 268 20.47 -26.94 15.89
N LEU A 269 20.47 -27.69 14.78
CA LEU A 269 19.30 -28.12 14.00
C LEU A 269 18.11 -27.12 13.99
N VAL A 270 18.29 -25.97 13.36
CA VAL A 270 17.22 -24.97 13.14
C VAL A 270 17.33 -24.41 11.70
N VAL A 271 16.19 -24.16 11.05
CA VAL A 271 16.07 -23.62 9.67
C VAL A 271 15.14 -22.41 9.69
N SER A 272 15.42 -21.38 8.88
CA SER A 272 14.45 -20.30 8.66
C SER A 272 13.13 -20.85 8.10
N THR A 273 12.00 -20.26 8.51
CA THR A 273 10.67 -20.55 7.96
C THR A 273 10.37 -19.81 6.66
N GLY A 274 11.21 -18.84 6.27
CA GLY A 274 10.89 -17.90 5.19
C GLY A 274 10.00 -16.72 5.64
N ILE A 275 9.52 -16.70 6.89
CA ILE A 275 8.61 -15.66 7.40
C ILE A 275 9.26 -14.27 7.44
N VAL A 276 10.57 -14.18 7.64
CA VAL A 276 11.27 -12.88 7.67
C VAL A 276 11.53 -12.42 6.23
N GLU A 277 11.82 -13.35 5.35
CA GLU A 277 12.17 -13.13 3.95
C GLU A 277 10.95 -12.68 3.12
N ASN A 278 9.74 -13.09 3.50
CA ASN A 278 8.47 -12.75 2.83
C ASN A 278 7.66 -11.66 3.57
N MET A 279 8.33 -10.72 4.23
CA MET A 279 7.68 -9.53 4.80
C MET A 279 7.63 -8.38 3.79
N THR A 280 6.41 -7.95 3.47
CA THR A 280 6.15 -6.70 2.76
C THR A 280 6.16 -5.53 3.75
N TYR A 281 6.72 -4.40 3.32
CA TYR A 281 6.78 -3.15 4.07
C TYR A 281 6.16 -2.02 3.25
N ALA A 282 5.53 -1.07 3.93
CA ALA A 282 4.98 0.14 3.32
C ALA A 282 5.98 1.29 3.49
N GLY A 283 6.45 1.87 2.38
CA GLY A 283 7.22 3.11 2.32
C GLY A 283 6.33 4.30 1.93
N LYS A 284 6.70 5.49 2.41
CA LYS A 284 5.94 6.73 2.18
C LYS A 284 6.90 7.91 2.05
N VAL A 285 6.65 8.78 1.06
CA VAL A 285 7.34 10.08 0.92
C VAL A 285 6.40 11.19 1.44
N TYR A 286 6.95 12.20 2.11
CA TYR A 286 6.23 13.42 2.47
C TYR A 286 7.12 14.66 2.42
N TYR A 287 6.52 15.82 2.13
CA TYR A 287 7.18 17.10 1.89
C TYR A 287 6.81 18.12 2.96
N GLU A 288 7.81 18.78 3.57
CA GLU A 288 7.61 19.90 4.48
C GLU A 288 7.94 21.25 3.82
N GLU A 289 7.32 22.34 4.31
CA GLU A 289 7.43 23.70 3.75
C GLU A 289 8.86 24.23 3.56
N LYS A 290 9.85 23.66 4.27
CA LYS A 290 11.27 24.00 4.15
C LYS A 290 11.96 23.39 2.92
N ARG A 291 11.22 22.72 2.02
CA ARG A 291 11.74 21.83 0.97
C ARG A 291 12.60 20.68 1.54
N ALA A 292 12.16 20.19 2.68
CA ALA A 292 12.63 18.94 3.25
C ALA A 292 11.70 17.82 2.78
N VAL A 293 12.26 16.81 2.14
CA VAL A 293 11.56 15.60 1.71
C VAL A 293 12.00 14.49 2.63
N THR A 294 11.04 13.76 3.19
CA THR A 294 11.32 12.65 4.11
C THR A 294 10.73 11.38 3.52
N PHE A 295 11.58 10.38 3.32
CA PHE A 295 11.13 9.01 3.11
C PHE A 295 11.13 8.27 4.45
N THR A 296 10.10 7.47 4.70
CA THR A 296 9.96 6.66 5.92
C THR A 296 9.23 5.36 5.58
N ALA A 297 9.38 4.32 6.40
CA ALA A 297 8.72 3.03 6.20
C ALA A 297 8.32 2.36 7.51
N ALA A 298 7.28 1.51 7.43
CA ALA A 298 6.81 0.64 8.50
C ALA A 298 6.18 -0.63 7.93
N LYS A 299 5.94 -1.64 8.78
CA LYS A 299 5.18 -2.86 8.41
C LYS A 299 3.72 -2.62 8.00
N LYS A 300 3.16 -1.44 8.30
CA LYS A 300 1.75 -1.15 8.06
C LYS A 300 1.53 0.29 7.64
N LEU A 301 0.95 0.46 6.45
CA LEU A 301 0.66 1.76 5.86
C LEU A 301 -0.21 2.65 6.77
N SER A 302 -1.26 2.10 7.39
CA SER A 302 -2.17 2.88 8.24
C SER A 302 -1.48 3.54 9.44
N ALA A 303 -0.52 2.82 10.04
CA ALA A 303 0.26 3.30 11.18
C ALA A 303 1.26 4.39 10.76
N LEU A 304 1.81 4.26 9.55
CA LEU A 304 2.74 5.20 8.97
C LEU A 304 2.05 6.51 8.54
N ILE A 305 0.91 6.41 7.85
CA ILE A 305 0.09 7.58 7.45
C ILE A 305 -0.33 8.38 8.68
N GLU A 306 -0.93 7.73 9.69
CA GLU A 306 -1.41 8.47 10.85
C GLU A 306 -0.26 9.07 11.67
N PHE A 307 0.90 8.40 11.75
CA PHE A 307 2.11 9.00 12.34
C PHE A 307 2.48 10.30 11.63
N ILE A 308 2.48 10.32 10.29
CA ILE A 308 2.80 11.52 9.50
C ILE A 308 1.74 12.60 9.74
N GLU A 309 0.44 12.28 9.59
CA GLU A 309 -0.68 13.21 9.83
C GLU A 309 -0.62 13.85 11.25
N LYS A 310 -0.25 13.07 12.26
CA LYS A 310 -0.24 13.44 13.70
C LYS A 310 1.02 14.19 14.14
N LYS A 311 2.15 14.02 13.45
CA LYS A 311 3.45 14.67 13.78
C LYS A 311 3.81 15.81 12.83
N HIS A 312 3.45 15.68 11.56
CA HIS A 312 3.82 16.57 10.46
C HIS A 312 2.54 17.14 9.82
N VAL A 313 1.74 17.85 10.62
CA VAL A 313 0.40 18.37 10.26
C VAL A 313 0.38 19.28 9.02
N GLN A 314 1.53 19.84 8.64
CA GLN A 314 1.70 20.67 7.43
C GLN A 314 2.33 19.93 6.25
N ALA A 315 2.56 18.61 6.35
CA ALA A 315 3.20 17.84 5.29
C ALA A 315 2.24 17.52 4.15
N GLU A 316 2.73 17.70 2.93
CA GLU A 316 2.11 17.15 1.73
C GLU A 316 2.53 15.67 1.63
N ILE A 317 1.56 14.76 1.57
CA ILE A 317 1.77 13.31 1.67
C ILE A 317 1.64 12.70 0.27
N ASP A 318 2.72 12.06 -0.21
CA ASP A 318 2.79 11.52 -1.57
C ASP A 318 2.17 10.11 -1.68
N GLU A 319 2.28 9.50 -2.86
CA GLU A 319 1.98 8.08 -3.11
C GLU A 319 2.76 7.15 -2.17
N HIS A 320 2.28 5.91 -2.01
CA HIS A 320 2.93 4.90 -1.14
C HIS A 320 3.51 3.77 -1.98
N VAL A 321 4.61 3.18 -1.52
CA VAL A 321 5.24 2.03 -2.17
C VAL A 321 5.20 0.82 -1.24
N TYR A 322 5.01 -0.37 -1.82
CA TYR A 322 5.25 -1.63 -1.12
C TYR A 322 6.58 -2.21 -1.58
N PHE A 323 7.34 -2.79 -0.65
CA PHE A 323 8.61 -3.45 -0.94
C PHE A 323 8.93 -4.54 0.08
N SER A 324 9.66 -5.57 -0.32
CA SER A 324 10.22 -6.59 0.56
C SER A 324 11.74 -6.43 0.62
N TYR A 325 12.37 -6.61 1.79
CA TYR A 325 13.84 -6.57 1.90
C TYR A 325 14.45 -7.83 1.26
N GLY A 326 15.49 -7.66 0.44
CA GLY A 326 16.25 -8.77 -0.11
C GLY A 326 16.84 -9.65 1.02
N PRO A 327 16.87 -10.99 0.91
CA PRO A 327 17.26 -11.87 2.03
C PRO A 327 18.65 -11.60 2.63
N SER A 328 19.58 -11.07 1.84
CA SER A 328 20.94 -10.70 2.25
C SER A 328 21.08 -9.25 2.78
N TYR A 329 19.99 -8.48 2.85
CA TYR A 329 20.02 -7.04 3.13
C TYR A 329 19.38 -6.67 4.48
N SER A 330 20.18 -6.07 5.37
CA SER A 330 19.73 -5.52 6.65
C SER A 330 19.28 -4.05 6.58
N TYR A 331 19.33 -3.44 5.39
CA TYR A 331 18.90 -2.08 5.10
C TYR A 331 18.49 -1.96 3.63
N ILE A 332 17.68 -0.96 3.31
CA ILE A 332 17.56 -0.43 1.94
C ILE A 332 18.40 0.85 1.82
N GLU A 333 18.97 1.11 0.64
CA GLU A 333 19.74 2.32 0.33
C GLU A 333 19.06 3.10 -0.79
N LEU A 334 18.77 4.37 -0.54
CA LEU A 334 18.20 5.30 -1.52
C LEU A 334 19.33 5.84 -2.38
N LYS A 335 19.31 5.56 -3.70
CA LYS A 335 20.36 5.97 -4.63
C LYS A 335 20.06 7.31 -5.30
N PHE A 336 20.93 8.29 -5.06
CA PHE A 336 20.87 9.65 -5.63
C PHE A 336 21.92 9.87 -6.75
N ASP A 337 22.73 8.85 -7.02
CA ASP A 337 23.76 8.74 -8.06
C ASP A 337 23.26 7.98 -9.31
N ALA A 338 21.99 7.56 -9.32
CA ALA A 338 21.36 6.89 -10.44
C ALA A 338 21.12 7.84 -11.64
N PRO A 339 21.27 7.37 -12.90
CA PRO A 339 20.88 8.14 -14.08
C PRO A 339 19.43 8.63 -14.02
N GLN A 340 19.17 9.80 -14.61
CA GLN A 340 17.86 10.46 -14.61
C GLN A 340 17.41 10.68 -16.06
N ASP A 341 16.17 10.33 -16.38
CA ASP A 341 15.60 10.52 -17.72
C ASP A 341 15.24 11.99 -18.00
N GLU A 342 14.82 12.74 -16.97
CA GLU A 342 14.55 14.18 -17.05
C GLU A 342 15.71 15.04 -16.50
N PRO A 343 16.04 16.18 -17.14
CA PRO A 343 17.19 16.99 -16.76
C PRO A 343 16.92 17.84 -15.51
N CYS A 344 17.50 17.46 -14.37
CA CYS A 344 17.37 18.13 -13.06
C CYS A 344 18.08 19.52 -12.98
N THR A 345 18.22 20.23 -14.09
CA THR A 345 19.11 21.39 -14.24
C THR A 345 18.80 22.50 -13.24
N GLY A 346 19.81 22.86 -12.44
CA GLY A 346 19.74 23.90 -11.42
C GLY A 346 19.16 23.44 -10.07
N TRP A 347 18.72 22.20 -9.93
CA TRP A 347 18.32 21.64 -8.63
C TRP A 347 19.49 20.96 -7.93
N ILE A 348 19.63 21.21 -6.62
CA ILE A 348 20.47 20.45 -5.71
C ILE A 348 19.56 19.56 -4.87
N ILE A 349 19.88 18.28 -4.77
CA ILE A 349 19.16 17.27 -3.98
C ILE A 349 20.21 16.62 -3.09
N GLU A 350 20.09 16.81 -1.78
CA GLU A 350 21.09 16.35 -0.82
C GLU A 350 20.46 15.48 0.28
N PRO A 351 20.76 14.17 0.32
CA PRO A 351 20.43 13.34 1.47
C PRO A 351 21.31 13.71 2.67
N HIS A 352 20.70 13.82 3.85
CA HIS A 352 21.38 14.21 5.10
C HIS A 352 22.29 13.10 5.65
N LEU A 353 22.08 11.86 5.20
CA LEU A 353 22.92 10.70 5.49
C LEU A 353 23.52 10.17 4.18
N LYS A 354 24.82 9.88 4.20
CA LYS A 354 25.57 9.36 3.05
C LYS A 354 26.43 8.18 3.53
N PRO A 355 26.16 6.93 3.11
CA PRO A 355 25.04 6.49 2.26
C PRO A 355 23.66 6.73 2.91
N CYS A 356 22.64 6.96 2.09
CA CYS A 356 21.29 7.24 2.56
C CYS A 356 20.53 5.93 2.79
N ARG A 357 20.51 5.44 4.04
CA ARG A 357 20.01 4.10 4.38
C ARG A 357 18.85 4.12 5.36
N LEU A 358 17.95 3.16 5.18
CA LEU A 358 16.88 2.83 6.12
C LEU A 358 17.10 1.39 6.59
N HIS A 359 17.42 1.19 7.87
CA HIS A 359 17.70 -0.13 8.40
C HIS A 359 16.41 -0.91 8.68
N ARG A 360 16.41 -2.20 8.31
CA ARG A 360 15.29 -3.11 8.52
C ARG A 360 14.89 -3.19 9.99
N PHE A 361 15.89 -3.19 10.87
CA PHE A 361 15.70 -3.23 12.32
C PHE A 361 14.92 -2.03 12.87
N ASP A 362 15.13 -0.82 12.35
CA ASP A 362 14.41 0.37 12.81
C ASP A 362 12.96 0.37 12.28
N VAL A 363 12.76 -0.08 11.03
CA VAL A 363 11.44 -0.30 10.42
C VAL A 363 10.64 -1.41 11.12
N ASP A 364 11.32 -2.46 11.59
CA ASP A 364 10.73 -3.54 12.40
C ASP A 364 10.32 -3.08 13.81
N ASN A 365 10.97 -2.03 14.35
CA ASN A 365 10.70 -1.45 15.68
C ASN A 365 9.87 -0.15 15.63
N PHE A 366 9.32 0.23 14.47
CA PHE A 366 8.50 1.43 14.30
C PHE A 366 7.46 1.59 15.41
N GLY A 367 7.43 2.75 16.07
CA GLY A 367 6.50 3.08 17.16
C GLY A 367 6.87 2.53 18.55
N ASN A 368 7.88 1.69 18.70
CA ASN A 368 8.40 1.31 20.02
C ASN A 368 8.99 2.55 20.73
N THR A 369 8.64 2.77 22.00
CA THR A 369 8.99 3.99 22.76
C THR A 369 10.49 4.21 22.98
N ASN A 370 11.32 3.20 22.73
CA ASN A 370 12.77 3.24 22.88
C ASN A 370 13.54 3.51 21.57
N TYR A 371 12.85 3.63 20.44
CA TYR A 371 13.48 3.70 19.11
C TYR A 371 13.12 5.00 18.38
N SER A 372 14.06 5.47 17.57
CA SER A 372 13.84 6.62 16.68
C SER A 372 12.96 6.22 15.49
N VAL A 373 12.30 7.21 14.91
CA VAL A 373 11.49 7.03 13.72
C VAL A 373 12.42 6.68 12.55
N PRO A 374 12.22 5.56 11.84
CA PRO A 374 13.00 5.21 10.67
C PRO A 374 12.70 6.22 9.54
N SER A 375 13.65 7.10 9.24
CA SER A 375 13.49 8.04 8.13
C SER A 375 14.81 8.42 7.43
N CYS A 376 14.70 8.73 6.15
CA CYS A 376 15.74 9.30 5.32
C CYS A 376 15.36 10.74 4.97
N LEU A 377 16.05 11.71 5.56
CA LEU A 377 15.83 13.14 5.34
C LEU A 377 16.67 13.64 4.15
N ILE A 378 16.02 14.38 3.26
CA ILE A 378 16.54 14.86 1.99
C ILE A 378 16.20 16.36 1.89
N SER A 379 17.13 17.21 1.47
CA SER A 379 16.85 18.63 1.21
C SER A 379 16.98 18.97 -0.27
N ILE A 380 16.05 19.80 -0.75
CA ILE A 380 15.93 20.12 -2.18
C ILE A 380 15.95 21.64 -2.39
N TYR A 381 16.94 22.11 -3.14
CA TYR A 381 17.19 23.53 -3.37
C TYR A 381 17.31 23.83 -4.86
N GLY A 382 16.36 24.59 -5.42
CA GLY A 382 16.52 25.18 -6.75
C GLY A 382 17.41 26.43 -6.69
N LEU A 383 18.46 26.44 -7.51
CA LEU A 383 19.38 27.56 -7.72
C LEU A 383 18.76 28.64 -8.62
N SER A 384 19.44 29.79 -8.72
CA SER A 384 19.07 30.83 -9.70
C SER A 384 19.23 30.28 -11.12
N GLY A 385 18.13 30.21 -11.87
CA GLY A 385 18.09 29.59 -13.20
C GLY A 385 17.64 28.12 -13.22
N ALA A 386 17.24 27.53 -12.09
CA ALA A 386 16.59 26.22 -12.07
C ALA A 386 15.24 26.22 -12.81
N VAL A 387 14.87 25.07 -13.38
CA VAL A 387 13.54 24.85 -13.97
C VAL A 387 12.46 25.04 -12.89
N SER A 388 11.33 25.66 -13.25
CA SER A 388 10.22 26.01 -12.33
C SER A 388 9.73 24.84 -11.45
N SER A 389 9.88 23.62 -11.95
CA SER A 389 9.56 22.37 -11.29
C SER A 389 10.65 21.33 -11.55
N LEU A 390 10.86 20.47 -10.55
CA LEU A 390 11.54 19.20 -10.65
C LEU A 390 10.44 18.13 -10.78
N HIS A 391 10.31 17.55 -11.96
CA HIS A 391 9.41 16.42 -12.20
C HIS A 391 10.22 15.12 -12.14
N TYR A 392 9.64 14.08 -11.53
CA TYR A 392 10.09 12.68 -11.62
C TYR A 392 11.57 12.40 -11.31
N TYR A 393 12.15 13.07 -10.30
CA TYR A 393 13.50 12.71 -9.86
C TYR A 393 13.49 11.30 -9.23
N SER A 394 14.18 10.38 -9.88
CA SER A 394 14.08 8.94 -9.66
C SER A 394 15.14 8.45 -8.70
N VAL A 395 14.70 7.93 -7.55
CA VAL A 395 15.56 7.39 -6.48
C VAL A 395 15.29 5.89 -6.35
N PRO A 396 16.03 5.02 -7.06
CA PRO A 396 15.90 3.58 -6.91
C PRO A 396 16.34 3.12 -5.52
N LEU A 397 15.60 2.15 -4.97
CA LEU A 397 15.91 1.46 -3.72
C LEU A 397 16.82 0.27 -4.02
N VAL A 398 17.98 0.22 -3.37
CA VAL A 398 18.87 -0.95 -3.39
C VAL A 398 18.66 -1.76 -2.11
N GLY A 399 18.63 -3.09 -2.23
CA GLY A 399 18.39 -4.01 -1.10
C GLY A 399 16.94 -4.45 -0.93
N VAL A 400 16.09 -4.19 -1.92
CA VAL A 400 14.74 -4.76 -2.07
C VAL A 400 14.76 -6.05 -2.91
N VAL A 401 13.70 -6.85 -2.83
CA VAL A 401 13.49 -8.03 -3.70
C VAL A 401 13.16 -7.56 -5.12
N ASP A 402 12.02 -6.89 -5.29
CA ASP A 402 11.56 -6.33 -6.56
C ASP A 402 12.08 -4.88 -6.73
N PRO A 403 12.53 -4.48 -7.94
CA PRO A 403 13.00 -3.11 -8.16
C PRO A 403 11.93 -2.04 -7.91
N VAL A 404 12.14 -1.22 -6.89
CA VAL A 404 11.26 -0.08 -6.54
C VAL A 404 12.02 1.23 -6.69
N THR A 405 11.41 2.20 -7.36
CA THR A 405 11.95 3.55 -7.55
C THR A 405 11.00 4.57 -6.95
N LEU A 406 11.50 5.40 -6.03
CA LEU A 406 10.75 6.55 -5.52
C LEU A 406 10.83 7.69 -6.54
N LEU A 407 9.71 8.37 -6.76
CA LEU A 407 9.63 9.54 -7.65
C LEU A 407 9.44 10.79 -6.79
N ILE A 408 10.45 11.67 -6.79
CA ILE A 408 10.45 12.89 -5.98
C ILE A 408 10.02 14.09 -6.83
N HIS A 409 9.04 14.83 -6.32
CA HIS A 409 8.46 16.00 -6.97
C HIS A 409 8.79 17.29 -6.20
N CYS A 410 9.09 18.38 -6.89
CA CYS A 410 9.29 19.69 -6.27
C CYS A 410 8.93 20.85 -7.20
N SER A 411 8.53 21.99 -6.64
CA SER A 411 8.26 23.20 -7.41
C SER A 411 8.77 24.47 -6.71
N LEU A 412 9.16 25.45 -7.51
CA LEU A 412 9.55 26.77 -7.02
C LEU A 412 8.28 27.57 -6.70
N ARG A 413 7.81 27.52 -5.44
CA ARG A 413 6.82 28.48 -4.91
C ARG A 413 7.25 29.90 -5.29
N THR A 414 6.46 30.58 -6.11
CA THR A 414 6.67 31.97 -6.50
C THR A 414 6.42 32.88 -5.30
N ALA A 415 7.49 33.40 -4.71
CA ALA A 415 7.40 34.37 -3.63
C ALA A 415 6.88 35.71 -4.18
N THR A 416 5.57 35.95 -4.07
CA THR A 416 4.97 37.26 -4.36
C THR A 416 5.66 38.32 -3.51
N PRO A 417 6.31 39.35 -4.09
CA PRO A 417 6.99 40.36 -3.30
C PRO A 417 5.99 41.11 -2.40
N PRO A 418 6.31 41.37 -1.12
CA PRO A 418 5.46 42.22 -0.30
C PRO A 418 5.41 43.64 -0.91
N PRO A 419 4.23 44.28 -1.00
CA PRO A 419 4.12 45.61 -1.57
C PRO A 419 4.91 46.64 -0.74
N PRO A 420 5.54 47.64 -1.38
CA PRO A 420 6.41 48.58 -0.70
C PRO A 420 5.64 49.43 0.32
N LEU A 421 6.16 49.49 1.56
CA LEU A 421 5.60 50.29 2.64
C LEU A 421 5.67 51.80 2.30
N PRO A 422 4.55 52.55 2.40
CA PRO A 422 4.55 53.98 2.10
C PRO A 422 5.27 54.78 3.18
N SER A 423 6.22 55.62 2.77
CA SER A 423 6.95 56.53 3.67
C SER A 423 6.01 57.60 4.26
N ARG A 424 6.10 57.83 5.58
CA ARG A 424 5.23 58.75 6.31
C ARG A 424 5.89 60.11 6.52
N ASN A 425 5.37 61.15 5.84
CA ASN A 425 5.56 62.56 6.20
C ASN A 425 4.21 63.30 6.14
N PRO A 426 3.92 64.27 7.05
CA PRO A 426 2.60 64.90 7.15
C PRO A 426 2.52 66.29 6.49
N THR A 427 1.30 66.71 6.09
CA THR A 427 0.60 67.96 6.52
C THR A 427 -0.40 68.50 5.47
N THR A 428 -1.51 69.08 5.95
CA THR A 428 -2.51 69.94 5.24
C THR A 428 -3.39 69.34 4.10
N SER A 429 -4.68 69.19 4.41
CA SER A 429 -5.89 69.75 3.72
C SER A 429 -5.88 69.97 2.18
N SER A 430 -6.95 69.67 1.41
CA SER A 430 -8.38 69.54 1.79
C SER A 430 -9.24 68.76 0.78
N SER A 431 -10.26 68.05 1.30
CA SER A 431 -11.60 67.80 0.71
C SER A 431 -11.77 67.49 -0.80
N SER A 432 -12.15 66.25 -1.11
CA SER A 432 -13.37 65.92 -1.90
C SER A 432 -13.69 64.41 -1.79
N SER A 433 -14.96 64.03 -2.02
CA SER A 433 -15.50 62.75 -1.56
C SER A 433 -15.57 61.65 -2.63
N SER A 434 -15.17 60.44 -2.27
CA SER A 434 -15.87 59.21 -2.67
C SER A 434 -15.72 58.14 -1.57
N ASN A 435 -16.82 57.48 -1.21
CA ASN A 435 -16.79 56.43 -0.18
C ASN A 435 -16.49 55.09 -0.83
N VAL A 436 -15.31 54.53 -0.54
CA VAL A 436 -15.04 53.09 -0.70
C VAL A 436 -14.63 52.56 0.67
N VAL A 437 -15.52 51.83 1.33
CA VAL A 437 -15.23 51.18 2.61
C VAL A 437 -14.36 49.95 2.32
N GLN A 438 -13.10 49.98 2.75
CA GLN A 438 -12.30 48.76 2.86
C GLN A 438 -12.73 48.00 4.12
N GLU A 439 -13.63 47.05 3.99
CA GLU A 439 -13.94 46.14 5.08
C GLU A 439 -12.82 45.09 5.20
N SER A 440 -12.05 45.17 6.29
CA SER A 440 -10.96 44.23 6.58
C SER A 440 -11.50 43.00 7.31
N THR A 441 -12.24 42.15 6.60
CA THR A 441 -12.91 40.99 7.20
C THR A 441 -12.16 39.69 6.96
N SER A 442 -11.73 39.07 8.05
CA SER A 442 -11.31 37.67 8.12
C SER A 442 -12.49 36.76 7.77
N VAL A 443 -12.52 36.22 6.55
CA VAL A 443 -13.68 35.45 6.05
C VAL A 443 -13.75 34.06 6.69
N SER A 444 -14.36 34.01 7.88
CA SER A 444 -15.01 32.80 8.36
C SER A 444 -16.27 32.53 7.52
N ARG A 445 -16.20 31.52 6.65
CA ARG A 445 -17.32 30.65 6.28
C ARG A 445 -18.62 31.33 5.81
N ALA A 446 -18.68 31.75 4.54
CA ALA A 446 -19.85 31.57 3.64
C ALA A 446 -19.61 32.24 2.27
N SER A 447 -19.06 31.50 1.29
CA SER A 447 -19.10 31.87 -0.13
C SER A 447 -19.88 30.82 -0.90
N THR A 448 -21.21 30.88 -0.81
CA THR A 448 -22.10 29.92 -1.46
C THR A 448 -21.85 29.91 -2.97
N PHE A 449 -21.68 28.73 -3.56
CA PHE A 449 -21.56 28.62 -5.01
C PHE A 449 -22.87 29.09 -5.68
N ARG A 450 -22.77 29.86 -6.76
CA ARG A 450 -23.91 30.32 -7.55
C ARG A 450 -24.47 29.16 -8.35
N SER A 451 -25.68 28.71 -8.00
CA SER A 451 -26.35 27.56 -8.64
C SER A 451 -26.55 27.75 -10.14
N ASP A 452 -26.78 28.98 -10.62
CA ASP A 452 -26.96 29.29 -12.04
C ASP A 452 -25.67 29.09 -12.85
N ILE A 453 -24.52 29.48 -12.29
CA ILE A 453 -23.20 29.24 -12.88
C ILE A 453 -22.81 27.77 -12.76
N ALA A 454 -22.97 27.17 -11.57
CA ALA A 454 -22.60 25.77 -11.32
C ALA A 454 -23.39 24.79 -12.21
N HIS A 455 -24.70 25.00 -12.35
CA HIS A 455 -25.55 24.22 -13.26
C HIS A 455 -25.09 24.35 -14.72
N ARG A 456 -24.64 25.55 -15.15
CA ARG A 456 -24.09 25.77 -16.48
C ARG A 456 -22.79 24.99 -16.72
N VAL A 457 -21.84 25.06 -15.78
CA VAL A 457 -20.60 24.27 -15.82
C VAL A 457 -20.88 22.78 -15.93
N MET A 458 -21.84 22.28 -15.15
CA MET A 458 -22.25 20.87 -15.16
C MET A 458 -22.89 20.43 -16.49
N ILE A 459 -23.58 21.33 -17.20
CA ILE A 459 -24.04 21.08 -18.58
C ILE A 459 -22.84 21.04 -19.53
N GLU A 460 -22.05 22.11 -19.57
CA GLU A 460 -20.95 22.30 -20.53
C GLU A 460 -19.85 21.23 -20.39
N CYS A 461 -19.62 20.71 -19.18
CA CYS A 461 -18.62 19.67 -18.89
C CYS A 461 -19.20 18.23 -18.82
N THR A 462 -20.48 18.00 -19.17
CA THR A 462 -21.11 16.66 -19.04
C THR A 462 -20.30 15.55 -19.74
N GLY A 463 -19.80 15.78 -20.96
CA GLY A 463 -19.00 14.79 -21.68
C GLY A 463 -17.72 14.42 -20.92
N THR A 464 -16.98 15.43 -20.49
CA THR A 464 -15.75 15.27 -19.70
C THR A 464 -15.99 14.50 -18.40
N ILE A 465 -17.10 14.76 -17.70
CA ILE A 465 -17.45 14.01 -16.48
C ILE A 465 -17.70 12.53 -16.81
N LYS A 466 -18.52 12.22 -17.83
CA LYS A 466 -18.83 10.84 -18.24
C LYS A 466 -17.61 10.03 -18.65
N GLU A 467 -16.64 10.66 -19.29
CA GLU A 467 -15.39 10.01 -19.68
C GLU A 467 -14.51 9.67 -18.47
N ASN A 468 -14.49 10.53 -17.45
CA ASN A 468 -13.45 10.55 -16.40
C ASN A 468 -13.88 10.01 -15.03
N VAL A 469 -15.17 9.68 -14.80
CA VAL A 469 -15.73 9.21 -13.51
C VAL A 469 -16.52 7.89 -13.67
N GLY A 470 -16.40 6.97 -12.71
CA GLY A 470 -17.14 5.70 -12.71
C GLY A 470 -18.59 5.80 -12.20
N LEU A 471 -19.54 5.14 -12.88
CA LEU A 471 -20.97 5.14 -12.49
C LEU A 471 -21.21 4.62 -11.06
N TYR A 472 -20.67 3.44 -10.74
CA TYR A 472 -20.89 2.78 -9.45
C TYR A 472 -20.09 3.42 -8.28
N PRO A 473 -18.81 3.80 -8.43
CA PRO A 473 -18.09 4.57 -7.40
C PRO A 473 -18.78 5.89 -7.04
N LEU A 474 -19.32 6.60 -8.03
CA LEU A 474 -19.98 7.88 -7.82
C LEU A 474 -21.34 7.76 -7.11
N ILE A 475 -22.15 6.75 -7.43
CA ILE A 475 -23.54 6.70 -6.96
C ILE A 475 -23.69 6.47 -5.45
N ASP A 476 -22.81 5.66 -4.85
CA ASP A 476 -22.82 5.40 -3.40
C ASP A 476 -22.43 6.66 -2.62
N ARG A 477 -21.43 7.38 -3.13
CA ARG A 477 -20.94 8.65 -2.56
C ARG A 477 -21.97 9.78 -2.65
N LEU A 478 -22.72 9.87 -3.76
CA LEU A 478 -23.80 10.84 -3.92
C LEU A 478 -24.94 10.61 -2.92
N VAL A 479 -25.25 9.36 -2.57
CA VAL A 479 -26.20 9.03 -1.49
C VAL A 479 -25.64 9.39 -0.12
N GLU A 480 -24.36 9.10 0.16
CA GLU A 480 -23.71 9.46 1.44
C GLU A 480 -23.78 10.97 1.71
N LYS A 481 -23.49 11.81 0.70
CA LYS A 481 -23.61 13.27 0.80
C LYS A 481 -25.05 13.79 0.66
N ARG A 482 -26.03 12.91 0.42
CA ARG A 482 -27.46 13.23 0.22
C ARG A 482 -27.77 14.13 -0.98
N ILE A 483 -26.93 14.08 -2.01
CA ILE A 483 -27.16 14.77 -3.30
C ILE A 483 -28.26 14.04 -4.10
N ILE A 484 -28.40 12.72 -3.90
CA ILE A 484 -29.51 11.89 -4.39
C ILE A 484 -30.03 10.99 -3.25
N SER A 485 -31.27 10.50 -3.37
CA SER A 485 -31.87 9.55 -2.43
C SER A 485 -31.61 8.08 -2.76
N ASP A 486 -31.78 7.20 -1.78
CA ASP A 486 -31.77 5.73 -1.98
C ASP A 486 -32.79 5.27 -3.04
N THR A 487 -33.94 5.95 -3.13
CA THR A 487 -35.00 5.68 -4.13
C THR A 487 -34.52 5.99 -5.55
N GLU A 488 -33.76 7.07 -5.72
CA GLU A 488 -33.19 7.47 -7.02
C GLU A 488 -32.01 6.57 -7.40
N LYS A 489 -31.12 6.28 -6.45
CA LYS A 489 -30.07 5.25 -6.62
C LYS A 489 -30.68 3.93 -7.09
N GLY A 490 -31.75 3.47 -6.43
CA GLY A 490 -32.45 2.23 -6.75
C GLY A 490 -32.96 2.18 -8.20
N ARG A 491 -33.49 3.31 -8.72
CA ARG A 491 -33.92 3.42 -10.12
C ARG A 491 -32.76 3.37 -11.12
N ILE A 492 -31.63 4.01 -10.79
CA ILE A 492 -30.48 4.08 -11.69
C ILE A 492 -29.75 2.74 -11.79
N ILE A 493 -29.60 2.02 -10.67
CA ILE A 493 -28.95 0.69 -10.68
C ILE A 493 -29.86 -0.44 -11.18
N ASP A 494 -31.15 -0.18 -11.42
CA ASP A 494 -32.10 -1.18 -11.88
C ASP A 494 -31.72 -1.73 -13.26
N THR A 495 -31.32 -3.01 -13.28
CA THR A 495 -30.94 -3.73 -14.50
C THR A 495 -32.12 -4.16 -15.36
N SER A 496 -33.35 -4.22 -14.81
CA SER A 496 -34.55 -4.61 -15.53
C SER A 496 -35.05 -3.56 -16.53
N THR A 497 -34.59 -2.32 -16.40
CA THR A 497 -34.93 -1.17 -17.27
C THR A 497 -34.42 -1.27 -18.71
N GLY A 498 -33.50 -2.20 -19.00
CA GLY A 498 -32.88 -2.34 -20.34
C GLY A 498 -31.93 -1.20 -20.75
N LEU A 499 -31.68 -0.22 -19.86
CA LEU A 499 -30.77 0.89 -20.14
C LEU A 499 -29.31 0.44 -20.28
N THR A 500 -28.50 1.21 -21.01
CA THR A 500 -27.03 1.08 -21.04
C THR A 500 -26.37 1.82 -19.87
N ALA A 501 -25.12 1.49 -19.55
CA ALA A 501 -24.34 2.19 -18.52
C ALA A 501 -24.20 3.70 -18.82
N ASN A 502 -24.05 4.08 -20.10
CA ASN A 502 -23.99 5.48 -20.51
C ASN A 502 -25.31 6.23 -20.25
N GLN A 503 -26.46 5.60 -20.49
CA GLN A 503 -27.77 6.20 -20.21
C GLN A 503 -28.02 6.31 -18.69
N ARG A 504 -27.61 5.31 -17.89
CA ARG A 504 -27.65 5.41 -16.42
C ARG A 504 -26.79 6.55 -15.88
N MET A 505 -25.63 6.79 -16.49
CA MET A 505 -24.78 7.94 -16.15
C MET A 505 -25.43 9.27 -16.57
N ASP A 506 -26.13 9.34 -17.72
CA ASP A 506 -26.90 10.53 -18.10
C ASP A 506 -28.04 10.81 -17.11
N GLU A 507 -28.78 9.79 -16.63
CA GLU A 507 -29.79 9.96 -15.59
C GLU A 507 -29.16 10.46 -14.27
N LEU A 508 -28.07 9.83 -13.82
CA LEU A 508 -27.36 10.22 -12.60
C LEU A 508 -26.89 11.69 -12.66
N LEU A 509 -26.21 12.09 -13.75
CA LEU A 509 -25.73 13.45 -13.91
C LEU A 509 -26.86 14.48 -14.08
N ASN A 510 -28.04 14.07 -14.55
CA ASN A 510 -29.21 14.94 -14.61
C ASN A 510 -29.86 15.18 -13.24
N LEU A 511 -29.82 14.20 -12.33
CA LEU A 511 -30.21 14.42 -10.93
C LEU A 511 -29.22 15.32 -10.19
N VAL A 512 -27.91 15.08 -10.37
CA VAL A 512 -26.86 15.95 -9.80
C VAL A 512 -27.01 17.40 -10.31
N LYS A 513 -27.27 17.61 -11.60
CA LYS A 513 -27.60 18.95 -12.14
C LYS A 513 -28.85 19.55 -11.49
N ALA A 514 -29.89 18.74 -11.24
CA ALA A 514 -31.12 19.23 -10.65
C ALA A 514 -30.90 19.74 -9.22
N SER A 515 -30.19 18.99 -8.38
CA SER A 515 -29.86 19.42 -7.01
C SER A 515 -28.96 20.68 -7.03
N ILE A 516 -27.91 20.70 -7.86
CA ILE A 516 -27.00 21.84 -8.02
C ILE A 516 -27.73 23.13 -8.45
N ARG A 517 -28.78 23.01 -9.26
CA ARG A 517 -29.62 24.15 -9.67
C ARG A 517 -30.45 24.71 -8.51
N GLU A 518 -30.83 23.87 -7.56
CA GLU A 518 -31.65 24.21 -6.39
C GLU A 518 -30.80 24.66 -5.19
N ASN A 519 -29.65 24.02 -4.98
CA ASN A 519 -28.64 24.39 -3.99
C ASN A 519 -27.22 24.36 -4.61
N GLY A 520 -26.60 25.53 -4.75
CA GLY A 520 -25.26 25.63 -5.34
C GLY A 520 -24.16 24.93 -4.54
N GLU A 521 -24.33 24.74 -3.21
CA GLU A 521 -23.35 24.00 -2.40
C GLU A 521 -23.24 22.52 -2.81
N ASP A 522 -24.24 21.96 -3.49
CA ASP A 522 -24.16 20.59 -3.99
C ASP A 522 -23.09 20.45 -5.09
N PHE A 523 -22.71 21.55 -5.76
CA PHE A 523 -21.59 21.57 -6.70
C PHE A 523 -20.25 21.53 -5.96
N ARG A 524 -20.15 22.18 -4.79
CA ARG A 524 -18.99 22.04 -3.91
C ARG A 524 -18.86 20.60 -3.44
N LEU A 525 -19.94 20.00 -2.95
CA LEU A 525 -19.95 18.60 -2.52
C LEU A 525 -19.63 17.65 -3.68
N PHE A 526 -20.10 17.94 -4.91
CA PHE A 526 -19.76 17.17 -6.10
C PHE A 526 -18.28 17.25 -6.48
N LEU A 527 -17.65 18.44 -6.38
CA LEU A 527 -16.20 18.58 -6.55
C LEU A 527 -15.43 17.77 -5.49
N GLU A 528 -15.79 17.92 -4.21
CA GLU A 528 -15.18 17.17 -3.11
C GLU A 528 -15.32 15.64 -3.30
N LEU A 529 -16.41 15.16 -3.93
CA LEU A 529 -16.62 13.74 -4.24
C LEU A 529 -15.79 13.21 -5.40
N ILE A 530 -15.46 14.05 -6.37
CA ILE A 530 -14.54 13.73 -7.47
C ILE A 530 -13.10 13.67 -6.94
N GLU A 531 -12.69 14.66 -6.14
CA GLU A 531 -11.37 14.70 -5.49
C GLU A 531 -11.15 13.48 -4.56
N GLN A 532 -12.22 12.92 -3.98
CA GLN A 532 -12.17 11.66 -3.22
C GLN A 532 -11.96 10.40 -4.09
N GLU A 533 -11.98 10.45 -5.42
CA GLU A 533 -11.79 9.28 -6.31
C GLU A 533 -10.30 8.86 -6.44
N ASP A 534 -9.38 9.61 -5.80
CA ASP A 534 -7.95 9.28 -5.62
C ASP A 534 -7.24 8.91 -6.94
N THR A 535 -7.54 9.68 -7.99
CA THR A 535 -6.85 9.57 -9.27
C THR A 535 -6.52 10.94 -9.85
N LYS A 536 -5.30 11.05 -10.39
CA LYS A 536 -4.79 12.20 -11.18
C LYS A 536 -5.72 12.59 -12.35
N ARG A 537 -6.67 11.72 -12.72
CA ARG A 537 -7.73 11.92 -13.71
C ARG A 537 -8.93 12.69 -13.13
N ALA A 538 -9.38 12.31 -11.93
CA ALA A 538 -10.46 12.95 -11.19
C ALA A 538 -10.03 14.33 -10.67
N ASP A 539 -8.82 14.47 -10.11
CA ASP A 539 -8.31 15.78 -9.64
C ASP A 539 -8.30 16.82 -10.77
N ARG A 540 -7.83 16.41 -11.95
CA ARG A 540 -7.83 17.26 -13.15
C ARG A 540 -9.24 17.61 -13.61
N LEU A 541 -10.22 16.71 -13.44
CA LEU A 541 -11.63 17.01 -13.71
C LEU A 541 -12.19 18.04 -12.72
N ALA A 542 -11.96 17.87 -11.41
CA ALA A 542 -12.40 18.81 -10.38
C ALA A 542 -11.79 20.21 -10.59
N LEU A 543 -10.49 20.28 -10.87
CA LEU A 543 -9.81 21.53 -11.23
C LEU A 543 -10.40 22.15 -12.51
N THR A 544 -10.70 21.36 -13.55
CA THR A 544 -11.32 21.84 -14.80
C THR A 544 -12.72 22.41 -14.56
N LEU A 545 -13.54 21.73 -13.75
CA LEU A 545 -14.88 22.20 -13.36
C LEU A 545 -14.79 23.50 -12.55
N LEU A 546 -13.88 23.58 -11.57
CA LEU A 546 -13.68 24.76 -10.74
C LEU A 546 -13.10 25.94 -11.52
N GLU A 547 -12.23 25.70 -12.50
CA GLU A 547 -11.78 26.73 -13.44
C GLU A 547 -12.91 27.24 -14.34
N ASN A 548 -13.72 26.35 -14.91
CA ASN A 548 -14.82 26.76 -15.78
C ASN A 548 -15.90 27.51 -15.01
N TYR A 549 -16.11 27.18 -13.73
CA TYR A 549 -16.90 27.99 -12.79
C TYR A 549 -16.30 29.39 -12.60
N LYS A 550 -14.98 29.50 -12.38
CA LYS A 550 -14.27 30.79 -12.25
C LYS A 550 -14.26 31.64 -13.54
N LYS A 551 -14.37 31.01 -14.73
CA LYS A 551 -14.46 31.70 -16.04
C LYS A 551 -15.84 32.26 -16.34
N LEU A 552 -16.86 31.87 -15.57
CA LEU A 552 -18.28 32.25 -15.74
C LEU A 552 -18.81 33.14 -14.60
N LEU A 553 -17.92 33.56 -13.69
CA LEU A 553 -18.17 34.41 -12.52
C LEU A 553 -18.11 35.92 -12.85
#